data_AF-A0A7C6TDQ1-F1
#
_entry.id   AF-A0A7C6TDQ1-F1
#
_cell.length_a   1.000
_cell.length_b   1.000
_cell.length_c   1.000
_cell.angle_alpha   90.00
_cell.angle_beta   90.00
_cell.angle_gamma   90.00
#
_symmetry.space_group_name_H-M   'P 1'
#
loop_
_entity.id
_entity.type
_entity.pdbx_description
1 polymer ?
#
loop_
_entity_poly.entity_id
_entity_poly.type
_entity_poly.pdbx_seq_one_letter_code
_entity_poly.pdbx_strand_id
1 'polypeptide(L)' 'MPQLGPMELIIILVIVIIVFGVGKLPEVGGALGKGIREFRNASKEIEEAKEDVKAVAESVDEGETKA' A
#
# COMPACT_ATOMS: atom_id res chain seq x y z
N MET A 1 15.17 -7.64 28.34
CA MET A 1 15.10 -6.65 27.24
C MET A 1 13.95 -5.72 27.56
N PRO A 2 14.12 -4.38 27.50
CA PRO A 2 13.00 -3.46 27.68
C PRO A 2 11.96 -3.78 26.61
N GLN A 3 10.77 -4.13 27.06
CA GLN A 3 9.64 -4.48 26.20
C GLN A 3 8.97 -3.16 25.89
N LEU A 4 8.94 -2.75 24.63
CA LEU A 4 8.19 -1.57 24.21
C LEU A 4 6.71 -1.88 24.37
N GLY A 5 6.19 -1.57 25.55
CA GLY A 5 4.79 -1.73 25.86
C GLY A 5 3.94 -0.67 25.15
N PRO A 6 2.61 -0.87 25.09
CA PRO A 6 1.70 0.15 24.63
C PRO A 6 1.85 1.47 25.41
N MET A 7 2.28 1.41 26.68
CA MET A 7 2.55 2.60 27.49
C MET A 7 3.80 3.37 27.02
N GLU A 8 4.94 2.71 26.77
CA GLU A 8 6.12 3.38 26.18
C GLU A 8 5.81 4.01 24.82
N LEU A 9 5.05 3.33 23.97
CA LEU A 9 4.65 3.87 22.66
C LEU A 9 3.83 5.16 22.79
N ILE A 10 2.92 5.23 23.77
CA ILE A 10 2.13 6.44 24.04
C ILE A 10 3.05 7.59 24.48
N ILE A 11 4.03 7.33 25.34
CA ILE A 11 4.98 8.36 25.79
C ILE A 11 5.77 8.92 24.60
N ILE A 12 6.28 8.04 23.73
CA ILE A 12 6.98 8.45 22.51
C ILE A 12 6.06 9.26 21.60
N LEU A 13 4.81 8.82 21.42
CA LEU A 13 3.82 9.53 20.61
C LEU A 13 3.56 10.94 21.14
N VAL A 14 3.46 11.13 22.45
CA VAL A 14 3.29 12.44 23.08
C VAL A 14 4.50 13.35 22.79
N ILE A 15 5.72 12.82 22.89
CA ILE A 15 6.95 13.59 22.56
C ILE A 15 6.94 14.02 21.10
N VAL A 16 6.60 13.11 20.19
CA VAL A 16 6.48 13.39 18.75
C VAL A 16 5.42 14.48 18.50
N ILE A 17 4.27 14.40 19.17
CA ILE A 17 3.22 15.42 19.10
C ILE A 17 3.71 16.78 19.59
N ILE A 18 4.54 16.85 20.63
CA ILE A 18 5.08 18.13 21.13
C ILE A 18 6.06 18.73 20.12
N VAL A 19 6.91 17.91 19.50
CA VAL A 19 7.91 18.38 18.53
C VAL A 19 7.27 18.82 17.21
N PHE A 20 6.34 18.02 16.67
CA PHE A 20 5.72 18.27 15.37
C PHE A 20 4.40 19.06 15.46
N GLY A 21 3.76 19.07 16.63
CA GLY A 21 2.43 19.65 16.86
C GLY A 21 1.28 18.66 16.57
N VAL A 22 0.18 18.80 17.32
CA VAL A 22 -1.04 17.97 17.19
C VAL A 22 -1.69 18.01 15.80
N GLY A 23 -1.47 19.09 15.03
CA GLY A 23 -2.04 19.26 13.70
C GLY A 23 -1.23 18.62 12.57
N LYS A 24 0.09 18.43 12.74
CA LYS A 24 0.96 17.94 11.66
C LYS A 24 0.88 16.44 11.44
N LEU A 25 0.66 15.66 12.50
CA LEU A 25 0.45 14.21 12.40
C LEU A 25 -0.77 13.83 11.52
N PRO A 26 -1.98 14.38 11.74
CA PRO A 26 -3.13 14.06 10.87
C PRO A 26 -3.00 14.63 9.46
N GLU A 27 -2.32 15.78 9.28
CA GLU A 27 -2.04 16.35 7.96
C GLU A 27 -1.14 15.41 7.12
N VAL A 28 -0.03 14.96 7.71
CA VAL A 28 0.91 14.02 7.07
C VAL A 28 0.26 12.65 6.90
N GLY A 29 -0.42 12.13 7.92
CA GLY A 29 -1.12 10.84 7.85
C GLY A 29 -2.23 10.83 6.79
N GLY A 30 -2.96 11.93 6.63
CA GLY A 30 -3.98 12.08 5.59
C GLY A 30 -3.39 12.08 4.17
N ALA A 31 -2.27 12.78 3.96
CA ALA A 31 -1.56 12.80 2.68
C ALA A 31 -0.97 11.42 2.34
N LEU A 32 -0.27 10.79 3.30
CA LEU A 32 0.28 9.45 3.14
C LEU A 32 -0.82 8.41 2.92
N GLY A 33 -1.93 8.49 3.65
CA GLY A 33 -3.05 7.56 3.51
C GLY A 33 -3.70 7.61 2.13
N LYS A 34 -3.86 8.81 1.56
CA LYS A 34 -4.33 8.98 0.18
C LYS A 34 -3.34 8.37 -0.82
N GLY A 35 -2.05 8.66 -0.69
CA GLY A 35 -1.01 8.09 -1.57
C GLY A 35 -0.94 6.56 -1.50
N ILE A 36 -1.02 5.97 -0.30
CA ILE A 36 -1.05 4.51 -0.11
C ILE A 36 -2.32 3.91 -0.74
N ARG A 37 -3.47 4.58 -0.62
CA ARG A 37 -4.72 4.10 -1.22
C ARG A 37 -4.67 4.11 -2.75
N GLU A 38 -4.17 5.20 -3.34
CA GLU A 38 -3.97 5.32 -4.78
C GLU A 38 -2.96 4.28 -5.28
N PHE A 39 -1.82 4.12 -4.58
CA PHE A 39 -0.82 3.11 -4.89
C PHE A 39 -1.39 1.68 -4.85
N ARG A 40 -2.21 1.38 -3.83
CA ARG A 40 -2.86 0.06 -3.70
C ARG A 40 -3.89 -0.18 -4.80
N ASN A 41 -4.63 0.85 -5.23
CA ASN A 41 -5.57 0.74 -6.34
C ASN A 41 -4.84 0.50 -7.67
N ALA A 42 -3.83 1.32 -7.98
CA ALA A 42 -3.03 1.16 -9.19
C ALA A 42 -2.32 -0.20 -9.24
N SER A 43 -1.83 -0.69 -8.10
CA SER A 43 -1.20 -2.02 -8.01
C SER A 43 -2.19 -3.14 -8.35
N LYS A 44 -3.46 -3.02 -7.94
CA LYS A 44 -4.51 -3.99 -8.28
C LYS A 44 -4.88 -3.95 -9.76
N GLU A 45 -5.04 -2.76 -10.33
CA GLU A 45 -5.32 -2.60 -11.77
C GLU A 45 -4.22 -3.22 -12.64
N ILE A 46 -2.95 -3.09 -12.22
CA ILE A 46 -1.81 -3.73 -12.90
C ILE A 46 -1.85 -5.26 -12.76
N GLU A 47 -2.29 -5.77 -11.61
CA GLU A 47 -2.41 -7.21 -11.36
C GLU A 47 -3.52 -7.83 -12.22
N GLU A 48 -4.68 -7.18 -12.28
CA GLU A 48 -5.82 -7.56 -13.13
C GLU A 48 -5.44 -7.51 -14.63
N ALA A 49 -4.80 -6.41 -15.08
CA ALA A 49 -4.34 -6.30 -16.47
C ALA A 49 -3.31 -7.37 -16.85
N LYS A 50 -2.48 -7.84 -15.90
CA LYS A 50 -1.56 -8.95 -16.14
C LYS A 50 -2.28 -10.28 -16.29
N GLU A 51 -3.34 -10.53 -15.53
CA GLU A 51 -4.17 -11.73 -15.70
C GLU A 51 -4.90 -11.72 -17.05
N ASP A 52 -5.45 -10.58 -17.46
CA ASP A 52 -6.12 -10.42 -18.76
C ASP A 52 -5.17 -10.66 -19.93
N VAL A 53 -3.97 -10.06 -19.90
CA VAL A 53 -2.94 -10.26 -20.93
C VAL A 53 -2.45 -11.71 -20.97
N LYS A 54 -2.35 -12.37 -19.80
CA LYS A 54 -1.96 -13.79 -19.73
C LYS A 54 -3.03 -14.70 -20.34
N ALA A 55 -4.32 -14.43 -20.08
CA ALA A 55 -5.42 -15.20 -20.65
C ALA A 55 -5.52 -15.04 -22.18
N VAL A 56 -5.20 -13.85 -22.71
CA VAL A 56 -5.12 -13.62 -24.16
C VAL A 56 -3.90 -14.30 -24.79
N ALA A 57 -2.74 -14.31 -24.11
CA ALA A 57 -1.56 -15.00 -24.62
C ALA A 57 -1.72 -16.53 -24.62
N GLU A 58 -2.40 -17.10 -23.63
CA GLU A 58 -2.63 -18.55 -23.51
C GLU A 58 -3.62 -19.06 -24.58
N SER A 59 -4.57 -18.24 -25.01
CA SER A 59 -5.53 -18.57 -26.08
C SER A 59 -4.99 -18.43 -27.51
N VAL A 60 -3.85 -17.75 -27.71
CA VAL A 60 -3.20 -17.62 -29.02
C VAL A 60 -2.28 -18.81 -29.32
N ASP A 61 -1.67 -19.43 -28.30
CA ASP A 61 -0.76 -20.59 -28.45
C ASP A 61 -1.50 -21.91 -28.81
N GLU A 62 -2.75 -22.09 -28.36
CA GLU A 62 -3.55 -23.28 -28.71
C GLU A 62 -4.05 -23.29 -30.18
N GLY A 63 -3.95 -22.17 -30.91
CA GLY A 63 -4.39 -22.04 -32.29
C GLY A 63 -3.39 -22.53 -33.35
N GLU A 64 -2.09 -22.59 -33.04
CA GLU A 64 -1.04 -22.84 -34.04
C GLU A 64 -0.56 -24.30 -34.13
N THR A 65 -0.98 -25.19 -33.22
CA THR A 65 -0.53 -26.60 -33.23
C THR A 65 -1.41 -27.57 -34.03
N LYS A 66 -2.45 -27.09 -34.74
CA LYS A 66 -3.37 -27.94 -35.52
C LYS A 66 -3.55 -27.57 -37.00
N ALA A 67 -2.74 -26.66 -37.56
CA ALA A 67 -2.76 -26.35 -38.99
C ALA A 67 -1.78 -27.21 -39.79
#